data_AF-A0A838ELJ3-F1
#
_entry.id   AF-A0A838ELJ3-F1
#
_cell.length_a   1.000
_cell.length_b   1.000
_cell.length_c   1.000
_cell.angle_alpha   90.00
_cell.angle_beta   90.00
_cell.angle_gamma   90.00
#
_symmetry.space_group_name_H-M   'P 1'
#
loop_
_entity.id
_entity.type
_entity.pdbx_description
1 polymer ?
#
loop_
_entity_poly.entity_id
_entity_poly.type
_entity_poly.pdbx_seq_one_letter_code
_entity_poly.pdbx_strand_id
1 'polypeptide(L)'
;MQNFLWVLMSIIAYVGGLIIIIRMTPRLLSHTFDEMFFMGAAALDILGALLAFGAIVLTFALFNGAFPIRVLNFLLLLGILLVTARTALYCIRPRAGASVVSRALTGGYGFFLAAASVFYIVQIFVSK
;
A
#
# COMPACT_ATOMS: atom_id res chain seq x y z
N MET A 1 -8.02 -1.93 -27.96
CA MET A 1 -7.23 -3.11 -27.57
C MET A 1 -6.06 -2.75 -26.64
N GLN A 2 -5.21 -1.76 -26.98
CA GLN A 2 -4.05 -1.39 -26.16
C GLN A 2 -4.39 -0.83 -24.76
N ASN A 3 -5.39 0.03 -24.62
CA ASN A 3 -5.78 0.60 -23.32
C ASN A 3 -6.32 -0.45 -22.35
N PHE A 4 -6.96 -1.51 -22.86
CA PHE A 4 -7.47 -2.61 -22.04
C PHE A 4 -6.33 -3.41 -21.39
N LEU A 5 -5.24 -3.65 -22.11
CA LEU A 5 -4.06 -4.35 -21.57
C LEU A 5 -3.39 -3.55 -20.44
N TRP A 6 -3.30 -2.23 -20.55
CA TRP A 6 -2.77 -1.37 -19.49
C TRP A 6 -3.62 -1.38 -18.23
N VAL A 7 -4.95 -1.41 -18.37
CA VAL A 7 -5.87 -1.58 -17.23
C VAL A 7 -5.68 -2.94 -16.57
N LEU A 8 -5.54 -4.01 -17.36
CA LEU A 8 -5.33 -5.34 -16.83
C LEU A 8 -3.99 -5.46 -16.07
N MET A 9 -2.92 -4.92 -16.65
CA MET A 9 -1.59 -4.87 -16.02
C MET A 9 -1.58 -4.07 -14.72
N SER A 10 -2.28 -2.93 -14.67
CA SER A 10 -2.39 -2.13 -13.45
C SER A 10 -3.20 -2.83 -12.37
N ILE A 11 -4.29 -3.53 -12.70
CA ILE A 11 -5.04 -4.35 -11.74
C ILE A 11 -4.13 -5.46 -11.18
N ILE A 12 -3.38 -6.16 -12.04
CA ILE A 12 -2.44 -7.20 -11.60
C ILE A 12 -1.36 -6.62 -10.69
N ALA A 13 -0.77 -5.48 -11.06
CA ALA A 13 0.21 -4.79 -10.24
C ALA A 13 -0.36 -4.37 -8.87
N TYR A 14 -1.59 -3.87 -8.85
CA TYR A 14 -2.30 -3.51 -7.62
C TYR A 14 -2.53 -4.73 -6.70
N VAL A 15 -3.06 -5.83 -7.25
CA VAL A 15 -3.31 -7.05 -6.47
C VAL A 15 -1.99 -7.64 -5.97
N GLY A 16 -0.96 -7.67 -6.81
CA GLY A 16 0.38 -8.10 -6.43
C GLY A 16 0.97 -7.27 -5.29
N GLY A 17 0.88 -5.94 -5.40
CA GLY A 17 1.33 -5.01 -4.37
C GLY A 17 0.59 -5.22 -3.03
N LEU A 18 -0.72 -5.38 -3.08
CA LEU A 18 -1.54 -5.67 -1.90
C LEU A 18 -1.18 -6.99 -1.21
N ILE A 19 -0.97 -8.06 -1.98
CA ILE A 19 -0.59 -9.37 -1.44
C ILE A 19 0.77 -9.28 -0.73
N ILE A 20 1.71 -8.53 -1.31
CA ILE A 20 3.03 -8.30 -0.71
C ILE A 20 2.86 -7.57 0.62
N ILE A 21 2.09 -6.48 0.68
CA ILE A 21 1.85 -5.74 1.92
C ILE A 21 1.22 -6.64 2.98
N ILE A 22 0.13 -7.32 2.66
CA ILE A 22 -0.58 -8.19 3.60
C ILE A 22 0.31 -9.30 4.17
N ARG A 23 1.23 -9.85 3.37
CA ARG A 23 2.11 -10.95 3.80
C ARG A 23 3.41 -10.50 4.45
N MET A 24 3.99 -9.38 4.04
CA MET A 24 5.29 -8.93 4.51
C MET A 24 5.18 -8.05 5.75
N THR A 25 4.18 -7.18 5.86
CA THR A 25 4.02 -6.31 7.03
C THR A 25 3.91 -7.08 8.37
N PRO A 26 3.20 -8.22 8.50
CA PRO A 26 3.20 -8.96 9.77
C PRO A 26 4.53 -9.67 10.07
N ARG A 27 5.36 -9.96 9.05
CA ARG A 27 6.68 -10.58 9.24
C ARG A 27 7.72 -9.59 9.78
N LEU A 28 7.51 -8.29 9.56
CA LEU A 28 8.31 -7.22 10.18
C LEU A 28 8.16 -7.19 11.69
N LEU A 29 6.97 -7.57 12.21
CA LEU A 29 6.70 -7.57 13.64
C LEU A 29 7.33 -8.75 14.39
N SER A 30 7.70 -9.83 13.68
CA SER A 30 8.23 -11.05 14.31
C SER A 30 9.76 -11.11 14.37
N HIS A 31 10.47 -10.17 13.76
CA HIS A 31 11.93 -10.16 13.70
C HIS A 31 12.50 -8.87 14.28
N THR A 32 13.74 -8.95 14.78
CA THR A 32 14.46 -7.79 15.32
C THR A 32 14.93 -6.89 14.17
N PHE A 33 15.00 -5.57 14.40
CA PHE A 33 15.38 -4.59 13.38
C PHE A 33 16.75 -4.88 12.75
N ASP A 34 17.71 -5.39 13.53
CA ASP A 34 19.09 -5.66 13.09
C ASP A 34 19.23 -6.93 12.22
N GLU A 35 18.15 -7.68 12.02
CA GLU A 35 18.19 -8.89 11.21
C GLU A 35 18.07 -8.55 9.72
N MET A 36 18.96 -9.12 8.90
CA MET A 36 18.92 -8.97 7.43
C MET A 36 17.55 -9.33 6.83
N PHE A 37 16.82 -10.25 7.49
CA PHE A 37 15.47 -10.65 7.11
C PHE A 37 14.43 -9.54 7.32
N PHE A 38 14.57 -8.72 8.38
CA PHE A 38 13.72 -7.55 8.61
C PHE A 38 13.90 -6.53 7.49
N MET A 39 15.15 -6.24 7.13
CA MET A 39 15.47 -5.28 6.07
C MET A 39 14.95 -5.75 4.70
N GLY A 40 15.08 -7.04 4.39
CA GLY A 40 14.54 -7.63 3.16
C GLY A 40 13.00 -7.61 3.10
N ALA A 41 12.34 -7.93 4.21
CA ALA A 41 10.88 -7.84 4.30
C ALA A 41 10.39 -6.39 4.17
N ALA A 42 11.12 -5.42 4.71
CA ALA A 42 10.77 -4.00 4.63
C ALA A 42 10.92 -3.48 3.20
N ALA A 43 12.00 -3.85 2.51
CA ALA A 43 12.20 -3.53 1.11
C ALA A 43 11.10 -4.11 0.22
N LEU A 44 10.69 -5.36 0.47
CA LEU A 44 9.56 -5.97 -0.23
C LEU A 44 8.24 -5.23 0.05
N ASP A 45 7.99 -4.83 1.30
CA ASP A 45 6.80 -4.07 1.66
C ASP A 45 6.74 -2.73 0.91
N ILE A 46 7.86 -2.01 0.83
CA ILE A 46 8.00 -0.77 0.05
C ILE A 46 7.75 -1.01 -1.44
N LEU A 47 8.29 -2.08 -2.02
CA LEU A 47 8.03 -2.45 -3.40
C LEU A 47 6.53 -2.77 -3.62
N GLY A 48 5.89 -3.45 -2.67
CA GLY A 48 4.46 -3.73 -2.70
C GLY A 48 3.62 -2.46 -2.71
N ALA A 49 3.97 -1.49 -1.85
CA ALA A 49 3.36 -0.17 -1.85
C ALA A 49 3.56 0.57 -3.18
N LEU A 50 4.78 0.57 -3.72
CA LEU A 50 5.09 1.21 -4.99
C LEU A 50 4.26 0.63 -6.15
N LEU A 51 4.08 -0.69 -6.18
CA LEU A 51 3.23 -1.39 -7.15
C LEU A 51 1.76 -1.00 -7.01
N ALA A 52 1.25 -0.96 -5.78
CA ALA A 52 -0.16 -0.63 -5.51
C ALA A 52 -0.50 0.82 -5.87
N PHE A 53 0.31 1.78 -5.41
CA PHE A 53 0.12 3.20 -5.73
C PHE A 53 0.45 3.52 -7.19
N GLY A 54 1.51 2.89 -7.73
CA GLY A 54 1.91 3.06 -9.12
C GLY A 54 0.79 2.68 -10.08
N ALA A 55 0.10 1.56 -9.84
CA ALA A 55 -1.06 1.14 -10.63
C ALA A 55 -2.18 2.20 -10.69
N ILE A 56 -2.46 2.88 -9.57
CA ILE A 56 -3.50 3.90 -9.46
C ILE A 56 -3.11 5.17 -10.22
N VAL A 57 -1.86 5.61 -10.10
CA VAL A 57 -1.35 6.79 -10.81
C VAL A 57 -1.33 6.54 -12.33
N LEU A 58 -0.87 5.37 -12.76
CA LEU A 58 -0.79 5.00 -14.17
C LEU A 58 -2.17 4.94 -14.82
N THR A 59 -3.16 4.35 -14.15
CA THR A 59 -4.55 4.30 -14.65
C THR A 59 -5.18 5.68 -14.68
N PHE A 60 -4.93 6.52 -13.67
CA PHE A 60 -5.45 7.89 -13.67
C PHE A 60 -4.89 8.72 -14.83
N ALA A 61 -3.58 8.63 -15.08
CA ALA A 61 -2.90 9.34 -16.17
C ALA A 61 -3.33 8.85 -17.56
N LEU A 62 -3.43 7.52 -17.77
CA LEU A 62 -3.78 6.95 -19.08
C LEU A 62 -5.21 7.26 -19.53
N PHE A 63 -6.14 7.40 -18.58
CA PHE A 63 -7.55 7.66 -18.88
C PHE A 63 -7.96 9.11 -18.62
N ASN A 64 -6.98 10.01 -18.40
CA ASN A 64 -7.19 11.43 -18.17
C ASN A 64 -8.25 11.73 -17.09
N GLY A 65 -8.29 10.89 -16.04
CA GLY A 65 -9.27 11.03 -14.97
C GLY A 65 -10.74 10.88 -15.41
N ALA A 66 -11.06 10.06 -16.42
CA ALA A 66 -12.45 9.77 -16.78
C ALA A 66 -13.27 9.31 -15.55
N PHE A 67 -14.54 9.74 -15.46
CA PHE A 67 -15.39 9.50 -14.28
C PHE A 67 -15.43 8.03 -13.80
N PRO A 68 -15.56 7.01 -14.68
CA PRO A 68 -15.55 5.60 -14.25
C PRO A 68 -14.22 5.18 -13.61
N ILE A 69 -13.11 5.73 -14.10
CA ILE A 69 -11.76 5.42 -13.61
C ILE A 69 -11.52 6.09 -12.26
N ARG A 70 -12.09 7.28 -12.01
CA ARG A 70 -12.05 7.90 -10.68
C ARG A 70 -12.75 7.03 -9.63
N VAL A 71 -13.92 6.50 -9.97
CA VAL A 71 -14.67 5.61 -9.07
C VAL A 71 -13.89 4.32 -8.81
N LEU A 72 -13.31 3.71 -9.84
CA LEU A 72 -12.47 2.52 -9.70
C LEU A 72 -11.24 2.80 -8.83
N ASN A 73 -10.51 3.88 -9.11
CA ASN A 73 -9.32 4.25 -8.34
C ASN A 73 -9.65 4.61 -6.88
N PHE A 74 -10.81 5.22 -6.63
CA PHE A 74 -11.32 5.44 -5.29
C PHE A 74 -11.51 4.11 -4.54
N LEU A 75 -12.14 3.11 -5.15
CA LEU A 75 -12.31 1.78 -4.54
C LEU A 75 -10.97 1.10 -4.27
N LEU A 76 -10.01 1.20 -5.19
CA LEU A 76 -8.65 0.67 -5.01
C LEU A 76 -7.91 1.37 -3.85
N LEU A 77 -7.99 2.69 -3.76
CA LEU A 77 -7.39 3.43 -2.64
C LEU A 77 -8.03 3.07 -1.30
N LEU A 78 -9.34 2.82 -1.28
CA LEU A 78 -10.06 2.36 -0.10
C LEU A 78 -9.55 0.99 0.36
N GLY A 79 -9.25 0.09 -0.59
CA GLY A 79 -8.61 -1.19 -0.31
C GLY A 79 -7.23 -1.04 0.32
N ILE A 80 -6.39 -0.16 -0.22
CA ILE A 80 -5.08 0.16 0.38
C ILE A 80 -5.27 0.73 1.80
N LEU A 81 -6.16 1.70 1.96
CA LEU A 81 -6.44 2.35 3.24
C LEU A 81 -6.89 1.34 4.30
N LEU A 82 -7.79 0.41 3.96
CA LEU A 82 -8.22 -0.65 4.88
C LEU A 82 -7.06 -1.57 5.28
N VAL A 83 -6.22 -1.95 4.32
CA VAL A 83 -5.08 -2.84 4.59
C VAL A 83 -4.02 -2.14 5.41
N THR A 84 -3.68 -0.89 5.10
CA THR A 84 -2.67 -0.12 5.83
C THR A 84 -3.17 0.29 7.22
N ALA A 85 -4.45 0.62 7.37
CA ALA A 85 -5.05 0.84 8.69
C ALA A 85 -5.07 -0.44 9.53
N ARG A 86 -5.43 -1.59 8.93
CA ARG A 86 -5.39 -2.88 9.62
C ARG A 86 -3.97 -3.23 10.06
N THR A 87 -2.97 -3.05 9.19
CA THR A 87 -1.56 -3.34 9.54
C THR A 87 -1.03 -2.37 10.59
N ALA A 88 -1.36 -1.07 10.51
CA ALA A 88 -1.02 -0.09 11.54
C ALA A 88 -1.61 -0.46 12.90
N LEU A 89 -2.90 -0.83 12.95
CA LEU A 89 -3.56 -1.31 14.17
C LEU A 89 -2.93 -2.61 14.70
N TYR A 90 -2.51 -3.51 13.80
CA TYR A 90 -1.77 -4.71 14.16
C TYR A 90 -0.41 -4.40 14.80
N CYS A 91 0.29 -3.36 14.37
CA CYS A 91 1.58 -2.92 14.93
C CYS A 91 1.42 -2.24 16.30
N ILE A 92 0.33 -1.48 16.48
CA ILE A 92 0.04 -0.77 17.73
C ILE A 92 -0.33 -1.76 18.85
N ARG A 93 -0.96 -2.90 18.54
CA ARG A 93 -1.29 -3.91 19.57
C ARG A 93 -0.02 -4.49 20.22
N PRO A 94 0.10 -4.44 21.56
CA PRO A 94 1.25 -4.99 22.26
C PRO A 94 1.29 -6.51 22.11
N ARG A 95 2.38 -7.01 21.50
CA ARG A 95 2.73 -8.44 21.45
C ARG A 95 4.01 -8.68 22.23
N ALA A 96 3.99 -9.66 23.11
CA ALA A 96 5.19 -10.14 23.78
C ALA A 96 6.18 -10.68 22.73
N GLY A 97 7.43 -10.21 22.78
CA GLY A 97 8.52 -10.66 21.90
C GLY A 97 8.86 -9.77 20.71
N ALA A 98 8.06 -8.74 20.39
CA ALA A 98 8.39 -7.78 19.33
C ALA A 98 9.20 -6.60 19.90
N SER A 99 10.32 -6.24 19.27
CA SER A 99 11.13 -5.10 19.72
C SER A 99 10.36 -3.78 19.59
N VAL A 100 10.53 -2.88 20.56
CA VAL A 100 9.81 -1.60 20.60
C VAL A 100 10.13 -0.76 19.36
N VAL A 101 11.37 -0.85 18.87
CA VAL A 101 11.87 -0.13 17.70
C VAL A 101 11.23 -0.64 16.40
N SER A 102 11.12 -1.97 16.20
CA SER A 102 10.47 -2.50 14.99
C SER A 102 9.00 -2.13 14.93
N ARG A 103 8.29 -2.18 16.07
CA ARG A 103 6.90 -1.73 16.17
C ARG A 103 6.71 -0.25 15.84
N ALA A 104 7.60 0.62 16.33
CA ALA A 104 7.52 2.05 16.04
C ALA A 104 7.76 2.34 14.56
N LEU A 105 8.76 1.70 13.94
CA LEU A 105 9.07 1.87 12.52
C LEU A 105 7.97 1.33 11.61
N THR A 106 7.50 0.09 11.85
CA THR A 106 6.43 -0.50 11.03
C THR A 106 5.10 0.22 11.23
N GLY A 107 4.79 0.65 12.47
CA GLY A 107 3.61 1.46 12.75
C GLY A 107 3.65 2.84 12.08
N GLY A 108 4.80 3.52 12.15
CA GLY A 108 5.02 4.80 11.47
C GLY A 108 4.89 4.68 9.96
N TYR A 109 5.51 3.65 9.36
CA TYR A 109 5.38 3.36 7.94
C TYR A 109 3.92 3.13 7.52
N GLY A 110 3.18 2.32 8.28
CA GLY A 110 1.74 2.09 8.05
C GLY A 110 0.91 3.36 8.14
N PHE A 111 1.25 4.26 9.08
CA PHE A 111 0.60 5.57 9.22
C PHE A 111 0.86 6.47 8.00
N PHE A 112 2.12 6.57 7.54
CA PHE A 112 2.45 7.35 6.34
C PHE A 112 1.75 6.79 5.09
N LEU A 113 1.67 5.47 4.96
CA LEU A 113 0.94 4.81 3.88
C LEU A 113 -0.56 5.13 3.90
N ALA A 114 -1.17 5.14 5.09
CA ALA A 114 -2.57 5.52 5.26
C ALA A 114 -2.79 7.02 4.96
N ALA A 115 -1.88 7.89 5.41
CA ALA A 115 -1.94 9.32 5.10
C ALA A 115 -1.80 9.57 3.59
N ALA A 116 -0.89 8.85 2.92
CA ALA A 116 -0.71 8.91 1.48
C ALA A 116 -1.97 8.45 0.72
N SER A 117 -2.62 7.37 1.15
CA SER A 117 -3.86 6.91 0.50
C SER A 117 -4.99 7.94 0.63
N VAL A 118 -5.15 8.57 1.79
CA VAL A 118 -6.11 9.67 2.00
C VAL A 118 -5.79 10.86 1.10
N PHE A 119 -4.51 11.25 1.00
CA PHE A 119 -4.10 12.34 0.12
C PHE A 119 -4.46 12.07 -1.35
N TYR A 120 -4.17 10.86 -1.85
CA TYR A 120 -4.51 10.47 -3.22
C TYR A 120 -6.02 10.37 -3.46
N ILE A 121 -6.82 9.99 -2.46
CA ILE A 121 -8.28 10.02 -2.54
C ILE A 121 -8.73 11.46 -2.81
N VAL A 122 -8.27 12.42 -2.01
CA VAL A 122 -8.63 13.84 -2.17
C VAL A 122 -8.15 14.34 -3.53
N GLN A 123 -6.93 14.01 -3.94
CA GLN A 123 -6.34 14.47 -5.18
C GLN A 123 -7.13 13.99 -6.41
N ILE A 124 -7.66 12.76 -6.41
CA ILE A 124 -8.49 12.24 -7.52
C ILE A 124 -9.79 13.02 -7.70
N PHE A 125 -10.36 13.55 -6.60
CA PHE A 125 -11.58 14.38 -6.67
C PHE A 125 -11.29 15.84 -6.98
N VAL A 126 -10.13 16.36 -6.59
CA VAL A 126 -9.72 17.76 -6.83
C VAL A 126 -9.13 17.95 -8.23
N SER A 127 -8.40 16.97 -8.74
CA SER A 127 -7.77 17.05 -10.05
C SER A 127 -8.85 17.03 -11.13
N LYS A 128 -8.98 18.13 -11.88
CA LYS A 128 -9.96 18.26 -12.98
C LYS A 128 -9.52 17.47 -14.20
#